data_AF-A0A3N5ZFT2-F1
#
_entry.id   AF-A0A3N5ZFT2-F1
#
_cell.length_a   1.000
_cell.length_b   1.000
_cell.length_c   1.000
_cell.angle_alpha   90.00
_cell.angle_beta   90.00
_cell.angle_gamma   90.00
#
_symmetry.space_group_name_H-M   'P 1'
#
loop_
_entity.id
_entity.type
_entity.pdbx_description
1 polymer ?
#
loop_
_entity_poly.entity_id
_entity_poly.type
_entity_poly.pdbx_seq_one_letter_code
_entity_poly.pdbx_strand_id
1 'polypeptide(L)'
;VAITRAVMQAESAGLEPPRWARPVIVLSIPWAVSIHTVTAFLYSGLPGRSFWLTALLAPRFLASAFAAGPALLILLAMLLRRLTRFDPGPCAIPALALVVTYATAVSVFFMAVEAFTVLYSQIPEHVEHFRYLFGGLDGHAGLVAWSWASVALVVFALALLLVPSRRRDEATLAVAASLVFVSLWIEKGLMLVVGGFVPSPLGAVTAYAPTAVEIGITAGIWAVGTGMVTVFFKIAAGTRQDRTA
;
A
#
# COMPACT_ATOMS: atom_id res chain seq x y z
N VAL A 1 -3.26 -5.95 -21.50
CA VAL A 1 -3.73 -7.15 -22.23
C VAL A 1 -2.81 -7.55 -23.37
N ALA A 2 -2.55 -6.70 -24.38
CA ALA A 2 -1.70 -7.05 -25.53
C ALA A 2 -0.27 -7.46 -25.14
N ILE A 3 0.37 -6.72 -24.24
CA ILE A 3 1.73 -7.02 -23.73
C ILE A 3 1.73 -8.37 -23.00
N THR A 4 0.82 -8.56 -22.05
CA THR A 4 0.70 -9.81 -21.29
C THR A 4 0.51 -11.01 -22.20
N ARG A 5 -0.36 -10.89 -23.23
CA ARG A 5 -0.57 -11.97 -24.21
C ARG A 5 0.69 -12.25 -25.02
N ALA A 6 1.36 -11.21 -25.52
CA ALA A 6 2.57 -11.37 -26.32
C ALA A 6 3.74 -11.98 -25.51
N VAL A 7 3.89 -11.57 -24.25
CA VAL A 7 4.90 -12.11 -23.33
C VAL A 7 4.58 -13.55 -22.95
N MET A 8 3.33 -13.87 -22.58
CA MET A 8 2.93 -15.24 -22.25
C MET A 8 3.01 -16.18 -23.46
N GLN A 9 2.68 -15.70 -24.67
CA GLN A 9 2.83 -16.49 -25.90
C GLN A 9 4.31 -16.80 -26.18
N ALA A 10 5.19 -15.78 -26.10
CA ALA A 10 6.63 -16.01 -26.23
C ALA A 10 7.15 -16.99 -25.16
N GLU A 11 6.72 -16.82 -23.90
CA GLU A 11 7.11 -17.70 -22.79
C GLU A 11 6.62 -19.15 -22.98
N SER A 12 5.39 -19.34 -23.48
CA SER A 12 4.83 -20.65 -23.81
C SER A 12 5.53 -21.33 -24.99
N ALA A 13 6.05 -20.53 -25.94
CA ALA A 13 6.82 -21.01 -27.08
C ALA A 13 8.32 -21.18 -26.77
N GLY A 14 8.76 -20.89 -25.54
CA GLY A 14 10.18 -20.94 -25.16
C GLY A 14 11.04 -19.85 -25.82
N LEU A 15 10.41 -18.79 -26.33
CA LEU A 15 11.07 -17.68 -27.02
C LEU A 15 11.32 -16.50 -26.07
N GLU A 16 12.30 -15.66 -26.43
CA GLU A 16 12.49 -14.40 -25.72
C GLU A 16 11.27 -13.48 -25.86
N PRO A 17 10.91 -12.72 -24.80
CA PRO A 17 9.87 -11.71 -24.88
C PRO A 17 10.15 -10.72 -26.02
N PRO A 18 9.11 -10.25 -26.73
CA PRO A 18 9.29 -9.40 -27.89
C PRO A 18 9.98 -8.10 -27.51
N ARG A 19 10.99 -7.70 -28.30
CA ARG A 19 11.84 -6.53 -28.00
C ARG A 19 11.07 -5.21 -27.86
N TRP A 20 9.93 -5.07 -28.53
CA TRP A 20 9.06 -3.90 -28.41
C TRP A 20 8.44 -3.72 -27.02
N ALA A 21 8.40 -4.77 -26.18
CA ALA A 21 7.92 -4.67 -24.81
C ALA A 21 8.91 -3.90 -23.90
N ARG A 22 10.21 -3.93 -24.21
CA ARG A 22 11.25 -3.26 -23.41
C ARG A 22 11.02 -1.75 -23.23
N PRO A 23 10.79 -0.94 -24.27
CA PRO A 23 10.52 0.49 -24.08
C PRO A 23 9.27 0.74 -23.23
N VAL A 24 8.24 -0.12 -23.33
CA VAL A 24 7.03 0.01 -22.51
C VAL A 24 7.31 -0.28 -21.03
N ILE A 25 8.12 -1.30 -20.74
CA ILE A 25 8.56 -1.59 -19.35
C ILE A 25 9.34 -0.41 -18.78
N VAL A 26 10.28 0.14 -19.55
CA VAL A 26 11.06 1.31 -19.12
C VAL A 26 10.16 2.51 -18.87
N LEU A 27 9.17 2.76 -19.75
CA LEU A 27 8.19 3.84 -19.59
C LEU A 27 7.23 3.60 -18.41
N SER A 28 6.97 2.35 -18.04
CA SER A 28 6.11 2.03 -16.90
C SER A 28 6.70 2.46 -15.54
N ILE A 29 8.03 2.57 -15.45
CA ILE A 29 8.72 3.01 -14.22
C ILE A 29 8.34 4.45 -13.84
N PRO A 30 8.52 5.47 -14.69
CA PRO A 30 8.07 6.82 -14.38
C PRO A 30 6.54 6.92 -14.29
N TRP A 31 5.78 6.10 -15.03
CA TRP A 31 4.32 6.07 -14.89
C TRP A 31 3.86 5.58 -13.52
N ALA A 32 4.52 4.56 -12.94
CA ALA A 32 4.19 4.08 -11.60
C ALA A 32 4.36 5.21 -10.57
N VAL A 33 5.45 5.98 -10.66
CA VAL A 33 5.66 7.18 -9.83
C VAL A 33 4.56 8.23 -10.07
N SER A 34 4.22 8.46 -11.35
CA SER A 34 3.23 9.46 -11.75
C SER A 34 1.84 9.17 -11.22
N ILE A 35 1.35 7.91 -11.32
CA ILE A 35 -0.02 7.56 -10.92
C ILE A 35 -0.24 7.77 -9.41
N HIS A 36 0.73 7.40 -8.58
CA HIS A 36 0.66 7.65 -7.14
C HIS A 36 0.76 9.14 -6.80
N THR A 37 1.59 9.87 -7.55
CA THR A 37 1.72 11.33 -7.38
C THR A 37 0.44 12.07 -7.76
N VAL A 38 -0.17 11.72 -8.90
CA VAL A 38 -1.44 12.31 -9.35
C VAL A 38 -2.55 12.03 -8.33
N THR A 39 -2.62 10.80 -7.80
CA THR A 39 -3.60 10.47 -6.75
C THR A 39 -3.42 11.35 -5.51
N ALA A 40 -2.18 11.58 -5.07
CA ALA A 40 -1.91 12.50 -3.96
C ALA A 40 -2.32 13.94 -4.30
N PHE A 41 -2.07 14.40 -5.52
CA PHE A 41 -2.45 15.74 -5.97
C PHE A 41 -3.96 15.95 -6.06
N LEU A 42 -4.73 14.89 -6.33
CA LEU A 42 -6.19 14.97 -6.24
C LEU A 42 -6.67 15.28 -4.82
N TYR A 43 -5.95 14.84 -3.78
CA TYR A 43 -6.25 15.19 -2.40
C TYR A 43 -5.74 16.59 -2.03
N SER A 44 -4.47 16.89 -2.28
CA SER A 44 -3.88 18.19 -1.93
C SER A 44 -4.47 19.35 -2.72
N GLY A 45 -5.07 19.08 -3.88
CA GLY A 45 -5.74 20.07 -4.73
C GLY A 45 -7.15 20.44 -4.28
N LEU A 46 -7.71 19.78 -3.25
CA LEU A 46 -9.06 20.08 -2.76
C LEU A 46 -9.07 21.34 -1.89
N PRO A 47 -9.78 22.41 -2.30
CA PRO A 47 -9.83 23.65 -1.52
C PRO A 47 -10.47 23.44 -0.13
N GLY A 48 -9.90 24.11 0.87
CA GLY A 48 -10.39 24.05 2.26
C GLY A 48 -10.04 22.75 3.01
N ARG A 49 -9.18 21.88 2.46
CA ARG A 49 -8.77 20.61 3.08
C ARG A 49 -7.29 20.65 3.47
N SER A 50 -6.97 21.44 4.49
CA SER A 50 -5.58 21.70 4.89
C SER A 50 -4.82 20.45 5.28
N PHE A 51 -5.45 19.44 5.88
CA PHE A 51 -4.78 18.16 6.17
C PHE A 51 -4.05 17.53 4.97
N TRP A 52 -4.63 17.61 3.77
CA TRP A 52 -4.01 17.10 2.54
C TRP A 52 -3.08 18.11 1.87
N LEU A 53 -3.14 19.39 2.26
CA LEU A 53 -2.33 20.46 1.68
C LEU A 53 -0.91 20.44 2.26
N THR A 54 -0.12 19.45 1.85
CA THR A 54 1.30 19.36 2.22
C THR A 54 2.13 18.86 1.05
N ALA A 55 3.29 19.48 0.83
CA ALA A 55 4.26 19.04 -0.17
C ALA A 55 4.76 17.60 0.07
N LEU A 56 4.64 17.12 1.31
CA LEU A 56 5.05 15.78 1.71
C LEU A 56 4.02 14.70 1.30
N LEU A 57 2.81 15.07 0.90
CA LEU A 57 1.74 14.12 0.62
C LEU A 57 2.09 13.16 -0.53
N ALA A 58 2.56 13.69 -1.66
CA ALA A 58 2.94 12.86 -2.81
C ALA A 58 4.10 11.89 -2.49
N PRO A 59 5.22 12.34 -1.87
CA PRO A 59 6.25 11.43 -1.38
C PRO A 59 5.74 10.35 -0.42
N ARG A 60 4.81 10.68 0.49
CA ARG A 60 4.19 9.71 1.40
C ARG A 60 3.38 8.65 0.66
N PHE A 61 2.57 9.06 -0.31
CA PHE A 61 1.82 8.14 -1.16
C PHE A 61 2.74 7.18 -1.90
N LEU A 62 3.85 7.69 -2.44
CA LEU A 62 4.83 6.87 -3.15
C LEU A 62 5.50 5.85 -2.21
N ALA A 63 6.01 6.30 -1.07
CA ALA A 63 6.70 5.43 -0.10
C ALA A 63 5.78 4.32 0.41
N SER A 64 4.55 4.67 0.81
CA SER A 64 3.56 3.70 1.29
C SER A 64 3.09 2.74 0.19
N ALA A 65 2.97 3.18 -1.06
CA ALA A 65 2.62 2.30 -2.18
C ALA A 65 3.71 1.24 -2.45
N PHE A 66 4.99 1.64 -2.44
CA PHE A 66 6.13 0.71 -2.56
C PHE A 66 6.33 -0.19 -1.34
N ALA A 67 5.71 0.12 -0.20
CA ALA A 67 5.68 -0.76 0.96
C ALA A 67 4.51 -1.75 0.88
N ALA A 68 3.27 -1.27 0.75
CA ALA A 68 2.07 -2.09 0.78
C ALA A 68 1.93 -3.04 -0.42
N GLY A 69 2.19 -2.55 -1.64
CA GLY A 69 2.03 -3.35 -2.86
C GLY A 69 2.94 -4.57 -2.87
N PRO A 70 4.27 -4.40 -2.75
CA PRO A 70 5.21 -5.51 -2.64
C PRO A 70 4.96 -6.42 -1.42
N ALA A 71 4.51 -5.88 -0.29
CA ALA A 71 4.11 -6.70 0.87
C ALA A 71 2.96 -7.66 0.52
N LEU A 72 1.91 -7.16 -0.15
CA LEU A 72 0.82 -8.02 -0.63
C LEU A 72 1.31 -9.04 -1.67
N LEU A 73 2.21 -8.65 -2.59
CA LEU A 73 2.80 -9.57 -3.56
C LEU A 73 3.59 -10.71 -2.90
N ILE A 74 4.33 -10.43 -1.82
CA ILE A 74 5.02 -11.46 -1.03
C ILE A 74 4.00 -12.47 -0.48
N LEU A 75 2.92 -11.99 0.13
CA LEU A 75 1.87 -12.86 0.70
C LEU A 75 1.20 -13.71 -0.38
N LEU A 76 0.87 -13.11 -1.53
CA LEU A 76 0.28 -13.82 -2.67
C LEU A 76 1.26 -14.86 -3.24
N ALA A 77 2.54 -14.54 -3.36
CA ALA A 77 3.56 -15.48 -3.84
C ALA A 77 3.72 -16.68 -2.90
N MET A 78 3.74 -16.44 -1.58
CA MET A 78 3.79 -17.50 -0.57
C MET A 78 2.51 -18.36 -0.62
N LEU A 79 1.34 -17.76 -0.78
CA LEU A 79 0.07 -18.46 -0.92
C LEU A 79 0.05 -19.34 -2.19
N LEU A 80 0.46 -18.80 -3.33
CA LEU A 80 0.52 -19.54 -4.59
C LEU A 80 1.46 -20.72 -4.54
N ARG A 81 2.62 -20.59 -3.88
CA ARG A 81 3.57 -21.69 -3.70
C ARG A 81 3.00 -22.82 -2.84
N ARG A 82 2.03 -22.53 -1.96
CA ARG A 82 1.32 -23.55 -1.18
C ARG A 82 0.18 -24.20 -1.96
N LEU A 83 -0.51 -23.44 -2.81
CA LEU A 83 -1.71 -23.90 -3.54
C LEU A 83 -1.39 -24.50 -4.92
N THR A 84 -0.22 -24.23 -5.48
CA THR A 84 0.16 -24.60 -6.84
C THR A 84 1.63 -25.01 -6.90
N ARG A 85 2.06 -25.56 -8.05
CA ARG A 85 3.49 -25.83 -8.33
C ARG A 85 4.31 -24.59 -8.71
N PHE A 86 3.71 -23.40 -8.65
CA PHE A 86 4.40 -22.17 -8.99
C PHE A 86 5.47 -21.83 -7.95
N ASP A 87 6.72 -21.71 -8.41
CA ASP A 87 7.81 -21.15 -7.61
C ASP A 87 8.23 -19.80 -8.22
N PRO A 88 8.11 -18.68 -7.47
CA PRO A 88 8.62 -17.37 -7.91
C PRO A 88 10.17 -17.35 -8.03
N GLY A 89 10.85 -18.40 -7.61
CA GLY A 89 12.30 -18.54 -7.64
C GLY A 89 12.97 -17.96 -6.40
N PRO A 90 14.28 -18.24 -6.22
CA PRO A 90 14.98 -17.92 -4.98
C PRO A 90 15.22 -16.42 -4.77
N CYS A 91 15.17 -15.61 -5.82
CA CYS A 91 15.53 -14.19 -5.77
C CYS A 91 14.33 -13.25 -5.60
N ALA A 92 13.12 -13.66 -6.00
CA ALA A 92 11.97 -12.76 -6.07
C ALA A 92 11.52 -12.28 -4.69
N ILE A 93 11.24 -13.20 -3.76
CA ILE A 93 10.79 -12.86 -2.41
C ILE A 93 11.85 -12.05 -1.65
N PRO A 94 13.15 -12.42 -1.63
CA PRO A 94 14.17 -11.62 -0.97
C PRO A 94 14.35 -10.21 -1.54
N ALA A 95 14.23 -10.04 -2.86
CA ALA A 95 14.27 -8.72 -3.49
C ALA A 95 13.08 -7.86 -3.09
N LEU A 96 11.86 -8.42 -3.12
CA LEU A 96 10.66 -7.73 -2.66
C LEU A 96 10.75 -7.38 -1.17
N ALA A 97 11.24 -8.29 -0.33
CA ALA A 97 11.43 -8.04 1.11
C ALA A 97 12.37 -6.85 1.36
N LEU A 98 13.42 -6.70 0.55
CA LEU A 98 14.32 -5.56 0.64
C LEU A 98 13.61 -4.25 0.26
N VAL A 99 12.85 -4.25 -0.84
CA VAL A 99 12.04 -3.10 -1.26
C VAL A 99 11.05 -2.70 -0.17
N VAL A 100 10.29 -3.66 0.38
CA VAL A 100 9.34 -3.42 1.48
C VAL A 100 10.06 -2.82 2.68
N THR A 101 11.24 -3.33 3.05
CA THR A 101 12.01 -2.83 4.20
C THR A 101 12.34 -1.35 4.04
N TYR A 102 12.95 -0.97 2.90
CA TYR A 102 13.33 0.43 2.67
C TYR A 102 12.12 1.34 2.49
N ALA A 103 11.11 0.91 1.74
CA ALA A 103 9.90 1.69 1.53
C ALA A 103 9.13 1.91 2.85
N THR A 104 9.05 0.90 3.71
CA THR A 104 8.43 1.02 5.04
C THR A 104 9.24 1.97 5.93
N ALA A 105 10.57 1.87 5.92
CA ALA A 105 11.43 2.79 6.67
C ALA A 105 11.23 4.25 6.23
N VAL A 106 11.20 4.50 4.92
CA VAL A 106 10.94 5.84 4.36
C VAL A 106 9.52 6.31 4.68
N SER A 107 8.52 5.43 4.64
CA SER A 107 7.13 5.77 4.99
C SER A 107 7.01 6.18 6.47
N VAL A 108 7.64 5.43 7.38
CA VAL A 108 7.67 5.78 8.82
C VAL A 108 8.44 7.08 9.04
N PHE A 109 9.56 7.26 8.35
CA PHE A 109 10.32 8.52 8.41
C PHE A 109 9.48 9.71 7.96
N PHE A 110 8.77 9.64 6.83
CA PHE A 110 7.90 10.72 6.40
C PHE A 110 6.73 10.99 7.36
N MET A 111 6.21 9.95 8.03
CA MET A 111 5.24 10.14 9.11
C MET A 111 5.83 10.89 10.30
N ALA A 112 7.06 10.58 10.70
CA ALA A 112 7.75 11.31 11.75
C ALA A 112 8.05 12.76 11.33
N VAL A 113 8.49 12.98 10.09
CA VAL A 113 8.74 14.33 9.55
C VAL A 113 7.46 15.17 9.54
N GLU A 114 6.35 14.60 9.08
CA GLU A 114 5.06 15.31 9.07
C GLU A 114 4.60 15.66 10.48
N ALA A 115 4.66 14.70 11.40
CA ALA A 115 4.32 14.92 12.81
C ALA A 115 5.22 16.01 13.42
N PHE A 116 6.52 15.97 13.15
CA PHE A 116 7.46 16.99 13.60
C PHE A 116 7.10 18.36 13.02
N THR A 117 6.92 18.49 11.70
CA THR A 117 6.57 19.76 11.07
C THR A 117 5.28 20.34 11.62
N VAL A 118 4.21 19.54 11.72
CA VAL A 118 2.92 20.00 12.22
C VAL A 118 2.99 20.42 13.68
N LEU A 119 3.55 19.58 14.55
CA LEU A 119 3.57 19.81 15.99
C LEU A 119 4.62 20.85 16.39
N TYR A 120 5.78 20.90 15.75
CA TYR A 120 6.81 21.87 16.07
C TYR A 120 6.45 23.27 15.57
N SER A 121 5.95 23.37 14.34
CA SER A 121 5.56 24.67 13.75
C SER A 121 4.19 25.15 14.22
N GLN A 122 3.44 24.35 15.00
CA GLN A 122 2.13 24.69 15.55
C GLN A 122 1.15 25.19 14.49
N ILE A 123 1.13 24.53 13.33
CA ILE A 123 0.24 24.90 12.22
C ILE A 123 -1.20 24.59 12.66
N PRO A 124 -2.06 25.60 12.96
CA PRO A 124 -3.25 25.40 13.78
C PRO A 124 -4.20 24.32 13.22
N GLU A 125 -4.56 24.44 11.94
CA GLU A 125 -5.50 23.51 11.30
C GLU A 125 -4.92 22.08 11.23
N HIS A 126 -3.65 21.93 10.85
CA HIS A 126 -3.02 20.59 10.81
C HIS A 126 -2.90 19.97 12.21
N VAL A 127 -2.63 20.77 13.24
CA VAL A 127 -2.59 20.31 14.63
C VAL A 127 -3.97 19.79 15.06
N GLU A 128 -5.07 20.44 14.66
CA GLU A 128 -6.42 19.95 14.94
C GLU A 128 -6.70 18.60 14.29
N HIS A 129 -6.32 18.40 13.03
CA HIS A 129 -6.43 17.10 12.37
C HIS A 129 -5.61 16.02 13.09
N PHE A 130 -4.38 16.33 13.53
CA PHE A 130 -3.56 15.41 14.32
C PHE A 130 -4.17 15.11 15.69
N ARG A 131 -4.76 16.11 16.37
CA ARG A 131 -5.48 15.90 17.63
C ARG A 131 -6.68 14.98 17.41
N TYR A 132 -7.51 15.25 16.40
CA TYR A 132 -8.64 14.38 16.06
C TYR A 132 -8.19 12.93 15.82
N LEU A 133 -7.11 12.72 15.07
CA LEU A 133 -6.60 11.38 14.74
C LEU A 133 -6.00 10.63 15.94
N PHE A 134 -5.25 11.29 16.83
CA PHE A 134 -4.44 10.62 17.86
C PHE A 134 -4.89 10.85 19.31
N GLY A 135 -5.62 11.93 19.57
CA GLY A 135 -6.12 12.31 20.91
C GLY A 135 -7.64 12.46 21.00
N GLY A 136 -8.34 12.48 19.85
CA GLY A 136 -9.74 12.85 19.76
C GLY A 136 -9.94 14.37 19.77
N LEU A 137 -11.12 14.81 19.36
CA LEU A 137 -11.50 16.22 19.33
C LEU A 137 -13.01 16.34 19.60
N ASP A 138 -13.43 17.31 20.41
CA ASP A 138 -14.84 17.57 20.75
C ASP A 138 -15.64 16.31 21.16
N GLY A 139 -15.03 15.46 21.98
CA GLY A 139 -15.64 14.19 22.42
C GLY A 139 -15.64 13.07 21.38
N HIS A 140 -15.13 13.30 20.18
CA HIS A 140 -15.03 12.31 19.11
C HIS A 140 -13.65 11.65 19.11
N ALA A 141 -13.61 10.35 19.43
CA ALA A 141 -12.37 9.56 19.51
C ALA A 141 -12.39 8.29 18.63
N GLY A 142 -13.33 8.18 17.70
CA GLY A 142 -13.56 6.94 16.92
C GLY A 142 -12.36 6.47 16.10
N LEU A 143 -11.48 7.38 15.67
CA LEU A 143 -10.26 7.04 14.92
C LEU A 143 -9.03 6.83 15.80
N VAL A 144 -9.06 7.22 17.07
CA VAL A 144 -7.87 7.20 17.94
C VAL A 144 -7.27 5.80 18.05
N ALA A 145 -8.11 4.80 18.32
CA ALA A 145 -7.66 3.41 18.40
C ALA A 145 -7.08 2.91 17.07
N TRP A 146 -7.70 3.26 15.94
CA TRP A 146 -7.22 2.89 14.60
C TRP A 146 -5.89 3.55 14.26
N SER A 147 -5.71 4.83 14.61
CA SER A 147 -4.47 5.57 14.38
C SER A 147 -3.31 4.94 15.16
N TRP A 148 -3.49 4.68 16.45
CA TRP A 148 -2.46 4.04 17.27
C TRP A 148 -2.19 2.59 16.84
N ALA A 149 -3.23 1.84 16.46
CA ALA A 149 -3.05 0.50 15.90
C ALA A 149 -2.22 0.54 14.62
N SER A 150 -2.53 1.44 13.68
CA SER A 150 -1.76 1.60 12.44
C SER A 150 -0.28 1.89 12.72
N VAL A 151 0.01 2.86 13.60
CA VAL A 151 1.39 3.21 13.99
C VAL A 151 2.10 2.04 14.67
N ALA A 152 1.45 1.36 15.62
CA ALA A 152 2.04 0.23 16.32
C ALA A 152 2.38 -0.93 15.36
N LEU A 153 1.47 -1.23 14.43
CA LEU A 153 1.65 -2.28 13.43
C LEU A 153 2.83 -1.99 12.50
N VAL A 154 2.95 -0.77 11.94
CA VAL A 154 4.06 -0.45 11.03
C VAL A 154 5.39 -0.35 11.76
N VAL A 155 5.43 0.21 12.98
CA VAL A 155 6.67 0.28 13.77
C VAL A 155 7.16 -1.11 14.15
N PHE A 156 6.26 -1.99 14.59
CA PHE A 156 6.60 -3.36 14.90
C PHE A 156 7.04 -4.14 13.65
N ALA A 157 6.33 -3.99 12.53
CA ALA A 157 6.72 -4.60 11.27
C ALA A 157 8.10 -4.12 10.79
N LEU A 158 8.38 -2.83 10.89
CA LEU A 158 9.68 -2.25 10.56
C LEU A 158 10.80 -2.83 11.44
N ALA A 159 10.57 -2.99 12.73
CA ALA A 159 11.54 -3.63 13.63
C ALA A 159 11.86 -5.09 13.25
N LEU A 160 10.87 -5.84 12.74
CA LEU A 160 11.11 -7.18 12.19
C LEU A 160 11.90 -7.12 10.87
N LEU A 161 11.54 -6.19 9.98
CA LEU A 161 12.15 -6.06 8.64
C LEU A 161 13.59 -5.57 8.68
N LEU A 162 13.94 -4.68 9.62
CA LEU A 162 15.30 -4.14 9.73
C LEU A 162 16.35 -5.21 10.09
N VAL A 163 15.95 -6.28 10.76
CA VAL A 163 16.87 -7.36 11.16
C VAL A 163 17.01 -8.37 10.00
N PRO A 164 18.19 -8.49 9.35
CA PRO A 164 18.34 -9.30 8.15
C PRO A 164 18.04 -10.79 8.33
N SER A 165 18.26 -11.35 9.52
CA SER A 165 17.90 -12.75 9.82
C SER A 165 16.39 -12.95 9.87
N ARG A 166 15.65 -12.00 10.46
CA ARG A 166 14.17 -12.04 10.57
C ARG A 166 13.49 -11.87 9.22
N ARG A 167 13.90 -10.90 8.40
CA ARG A 167 13.30 -10.72 7.06
C ARG A 167 13.66 -11.80 6.04
N ARG A 168 14.63 -12.66 6.33
CA ARG A 168 14.97 -13.84 5.51
C ARG A 168 14.21 -15.09 5.95
N ASP A 169 13.73 -15.12 7.19
CA ASP A 169 12.83 -16.15 7.66
C ASP A 169 11.43 -15.95 7.07
N GLU A 170 10.89 -17.01 6.46
CA GLU A 170 9.65 -16.92 5.70
C GLU A 170 8.43 -16.62 6.57
N ALA A 171 8.33 -17.24 7.74
CA ALA A 171 7.22 -17.03 8.67
C ALA A 171 7.24 -15.60 9.21
N THR A 172 8.41 -15.13 9.65
CA THR A 172 8.59 -13.76 10.13
C THR A 172 8.33 -12.74 9.03
N LEU A 173 8.77 -13.00 7.80
CA LEU A 173 8.49 -12.14 6.65
C LEU A 173 6.99 -12.07 6.32
N ALA A 174 6.27 -13.20 6.37
CA ALA A 174 4.82 -13.22 6.15
C ALA A 174 4.08 -12.39 7.22
N VAL A 175 4.48 -12.51 8.50
CA VAL A 175 3.94 -11.68 9.58
C VAL A 175 4.24 -10.20 9.31
N ALA A 176 5.50 -9.85 9.05
CA ALA A 176 5.88 -8.45 8.79
C ALA A 176 5.15 -7.86 7.58
N ALA A 177 5.04 -8.59 6.47
CA ALA A 177 4.31 -8.15 5.28
C ALA A 177 2.82 -7.94 5.55
N SER A 178 2.19 -8.82 6.34
CA SER A 178 0.78 -8.67 6.76
C SER A 178 0.58 -7.42 7.61
N LEU A 179 1.47 -7.18 8.58
CA LEU A 179 1.43 -6.01 9.45
C LEU A 179 1.61 -4.71 8.67
N VAL A 180 2.57 -4.65 7.74
CA VAL A 180 2.76 -3.49 6.83
C VAL A 180 1.50 -3.25 6.01
N PHE A 181 0.94 -4.29 5.41
CA PHE A 181 -0.23 -4.18 4.56
C PHE A 181 -1.45 -3.67 5.33
N VAL A 182 -1.76 -4.26 6.48
CA VAL A 182 -2.90 -3.86 7.32
C VAL A 182 -2.70 -2.45 7.87
N SER A 183 -1.50 -2.12 8.34
CA SER A 183 -1.21 -0.77 8.86
C SER A 183 -1.45 0.31 7.81
N LEU A 184 -0.91 0.13 6.60
CA LEU A 184 -1.03 1.11 5.51
C LEU A 184 -2.44 1.13 4.92
N TRP A 185 -3.17 0.01 4.97
CA TRP A 185 -4.60 -0.01 4.65
C TRP A 185 -5.41 0.84 5.64
N ILE A 186 -5.12 0.76 6.94
CA ILE A 186 -5.74 1.63 7.96
C ILE A 186 -5.35 3.10 7.73
N GLU A 187 -4.06 3.36 7.47
CA GLU A 187 -3.56 4.73 7.27
C GLU A 187 -4.19 5.38 6.04
N LYS A 188 -4.19 4.71 4.88
CA LYS A 188 -4.79 5.26 3.66
C LYS A 188 -6.31 5.25 3.65
N GLY A 189 -6.93 4.21 4.21
CA GLY A 189 -8.38 4.05 4.20
C GLY A 189 -9.07 4.94 5.23
N LEU A 190 -8.73 4.77 6.51
CA LEU A 190 -9.42 5.45 7.60
C LEU A 190 -8.75 6.79 7.94
N MET A 191 -7.46 6.78 8.26
CA MET A 191 -6.81 7.99 8.80
C MET A 191 -6.73 9.10 7.75
N LEU A 192 -6.23 8.78 6.56
CA LEU A 192 -5.99 9.77 5.52
C LEU A 192 -7.30 10.37 5.00
N VAL A 193 -8.27 9.52 4.65
CA VAL A 193 -9.53 9.97 4.04
C VAL A 193 -10.39 10.67 5.08
N VAL A 194 -10.71 10.00 6.20
CA VAL A 194 -11.61 10.57 7.21
C VAL A 194 -10.95 11.76 7.92
N GLY A 195 -9.66 11.66 8.25
CA GLY A 195 -8.90 12.75 8.86
C GLY A 195 -8.76 13.97 7.97
N GLY A 196 -8.85 13.84 6.64
CA GLY A 196 -8.91 15.00 5.76
C GLY A 196 -10.30 15.62 5.65
N PHE A 197 -11.34 14.84 5.93
CA PHE A 197 -12.71 15.34 5.96
C PHE A 197 -13.12 15.97 7.30
N VAL A 198 -12.47 15.58 8.40
CA VAL A 198 -12.78 15.98 9.77
C VAL A 198 -11.52 16.49 10.50
N PRO A 199 -11.52 17.71 11.07
CA PRO A 199 -12.61 18.70 11.04
C PRO A 199 -12.96 19.20 9.63
N SER A 200 -14.19 19.69 9.46
CA SER A 200 -14.60 20.36 8.22
C SER A 200 -13.92 21.72 8.07
N PRO A 201 -13.94 22.36 6.88
CA PRO A 201 -13.36 23.70 6.68
C PRO A 201 -14.00 24.78 7.58
N LEU A 202 -15.18 24.51 8.14
CA LEU A 202 -15.89 25.39 9.08
C LEU A 202 -15.65 25.00 10.54
N GLY A 203 -14.73 24.07 10.82
CA GLY A 203 -14.40 23.58 12.17
C GLY A 203 -15.35 22.51 12.70
N ALA A 204 -16.43 22.16 11.99
CA ALA A 204 -17.36 21.13 12.48
C ALA A 204 -16.67 19.76 12.57
N VAL A 205 -16.75 19.13 13.76
CA VAL A 205 -16.30 17.77 14.02
C VAL A 205 -17.49 16.83 13.91
N THR A 206 -17.39 15.82 13.06
CA THR A 206 -18.47 14.85 12.83
C THR A 206 -17.99 13.44 13.12
N ALA A 207 -18.88 12.62 13.68
CA ALA A 207 -18.64 11.21 13.84
C ALA A 207 -18.70 10.51 12.47
N TYR A 208 -17.66 9.76 12.14
CA TYR A 208 -17.66 8.87 10.98
C TYR A 208 -17.77 7.43 11.43
N ALA A 209 -18.74 6.72 10.87
CA ALA A 209 -18.80 5.26 10.89
C ALA A 209 -19.23 4.82 9.48
N PRO A 210 -18.55 3.83 8.88
CA PRO A 210 -18.89 3.38 7.55
C PRO A 210 -20.30 2.78 7.56
N THR A 211 -21.12 3.23 6.63
CA THR A 211 -22.47 2.71 6.41
C THR A 211 -22.41 1.29 5.83
N ALA A 212 -23.52 0.55 5.94
CA ALA A 212 -23.65 -0.76 5.31
C ALA A 212 -23.38 -0.72 3.79
N VAL A 213 -23.73 0.40 3.14
CA VAL A 213 -23.50 0.61 1.70
C VAL A 213 -22.01 0.78 1.41
N GLU A 214 -21.28 1.62 2.17
CA GLU A 214 -19.82 1.79 2.01
C GLU A 214 -19.06 0.49 2.27
N ILE A 215 -19.47 -0.28 3.29
CA ILE A 215 -18.92 -1.60 3.58
C ILE A 215 -19.19 -2.55 2.40
N GLY A 216 -20.42 -2.56 1.87
CA GLY A 216 -20.81 -3.38 0.73
C GLY A 216 -20.01 -3.06 -0.53
N ILE A 217 -19.80 -1.77 -0.83
CA ILE A 217 -18.96 -1.31 -1.96
C ILE A 217 -17.52 -1.77 -1.75
N THR A 218 -16.96 -1.56 -0.56
CA THR A 218 -15.58 -1.95 -0.22
C THR A 218 -15.39 -3.46 -0.38
N ALA A 219 -16.31 -4.26 0.17
CA ALA A 219 -16.29 -5.72 0.04
C ALA A 219 -16.44 -6.15 -1.42
N GLY A 220 -17.28 -5.47 -2.21
CA GLY A 220 -17.44 -5.72 -3.64
C GLY A 220 -16.15 -5.47 -4.43
N ILE A 221 -15.45 -4.36 -4.17
CA ILE A 221 -14.15 -4.06 -4.79
C ILE A 221 -13.12 -5.15 -4.46
N TRP A 222 -13.07 -5.58 -3.20
CA TRP A 222 -12.19 -6.67 -2.76
C TRP A 222 -12.54 -8.02 -3.39
N ALA A 223 -13.82 -8.34 -3.53
CA ALA A 223 -14.28 -9.57 -4.16
C ALA A 223 -13.93 -9.60 -5.65
N VAL A 224 -14.19 -8.51 -6.37
CA VAL A 224 -13.83 -8.39 -7.80
C VAL A 224 -12.32 -8.44 -7.98
N GLY A 225 -11.55 -7.70 -7.18
CA GLY A 225 -10.08 -7.69 -7.24
C GLY A 225 -9.48 -9.07 -6.99
N THR A 226 -9.90 -9.73 -5.90
CA THR A 226 -9.49 -11.11 -5.58
C THR A 226 -9.88 -12.08 -6.69
N GLY A 227 -11.09 -11.94 -7.25
CA GLY A 227 -11.57 -12.75 -8.37
C GLY A 227 -10.69 -12.60 -9.62
N MET A 228 -10.39 -11.36 -10.01
CA MET A 228 -9.51 -11.06 -11.15
C MET A 228 -8.11 -11.64 -10.95
N VAL A 229 -7.51 -11.41 -9.78
CA VAL A 229 -6.19 -11.95 -9.43
C VAL A 229 -6.18 -13.47 -9.48
N THR A 230 -7.23 -14.12 -8.96
CA THR A 230 -7.38 -15.58 -9.00
C THR A 230 -7.44 -16.11 -10.43
N VAL A 231 -8.23 -15.47 -11.31
CA VAL A 231 -8.32 -15.84 -12.73
C VAL A 231 -6.95 -15.68 -13.42
N PHE A 232 -6.28 -14.55 -13.23
CA PHE A 232 -4.98 -14.31 -13.84
C PHE A 232 -3.90 -15.28 -13.36
N PHE A 233 -3.88 -15.61 -12.07
CA PHE A 233 -2.94 -16.61 -11.55
C PHE A 233 -3.22 -18.01 -12.07
N LYS A 234 -4.50 -18.41 -12.22
CA LYS A 234 -4.82 -19.71 -12.84
C LYS A 234 -4.32 -19.79 -14.28
N ILE A 235 -4.51 -18.72 -15.07
CA ILE A 235 -4.01 -18.66 -16.45
C ILE A 235 -2.48 -18.75 -16.46
N ALA A 236 -1.80 -17.93 -15.66
CA ALA A 236 -0.33 -17.91 -15.63
C ALA A 236 0.26 -19.24 -15.13
N ALA A 237 -0.30 -19.82 -14.06
CA ALA A 237 0.16 -21.11 -13.53
C ALA A 237 -0.06 -22.26 -14.52
N GLY A 238 -1.18 -22.27 -15.26
CA GLY A 238 -1.46 -23.28 -16.29
C GLY A 238 -0.40 -23.28 -17.40
N THR A 239 -0.11 -22.11 -17.98
CA THR A 239 0.90 -21.99 -19.06
C THR A 239 2.30 -22.47 -18.67
N ARG A 240 2.66 -22.37 -17.38
CA ARG A 240 3.98 -22.81 -16.87
C ARG A 240 4.01 -24.29 -16.49
N GLN A 241 2.89 -24.87 -16.08
CA GLN A 241 2.80 -26.29 -15.73
C GLN A 241 2.97 -27.19 -16.96
N ASP A 242 2.38 -26.79 -18.10
CA ASP A 242 2.52 -27.47 -19.40
C ASP A 242 3.97 -27.60 -19.89
N ARG A 243 4.90 -26.83 -19.31
CA ARG A 243 6.33 -26.84 -19.64
C ARG A 243 7.19 -27.75 -18.75
N THR A 244 6.64 -28.21 -17.63
CA THR A 244 7.33 -29.06 -16.63
C THR A 244 6.87 -30.52 -16.65
N ALA A 245 5.91 -30.86 -17.52
CA ALA A 245 5.48 -32.21 -17.84
C ALA A 245 6.13 -32.65 -19.16
#